data_AF-A0A1V9EW89-F1
#
_entry.id   AF-A0A1V9EW89-F1
#
_cell.length_a   1.000
_cell.length_b   1.000
_cell.length_c   1.000
_cell.angle_alpha   90.00
_cell.angle_beta   90.00
_cell.angle_gamma   90.00
#
_symmetry.space_group_name_H-M   'P 1'
#
loop_
_entity.id
_entity.type
_entity.pdbx_description
1 polymer ?
#
loop_
_entity_poly.entity_id
_entity_poly.type
_entity_poly.pdbx_seq_one_letter_code
_entity_poly.pdbx_strand_id
1 'polypeptide(L)'
;MKKAILLLVIAISGVLAVQAQGGGGYQRRTPEERLKMVKEKLVDLNLDKGQTAKSDSAFLDYYKAQDKIFEEMRAGGGAPDRDAIREKIMKLAGDRDEKLKKIYTDEQFKKWKETIEPATRPQRGGGGRGGNGGGNN
;
A
#
# COMPACT_ATOMS: atom_id res chain seq x y z
N MET A 1 32.30 -1.72 52.73
CA MET A 1 32.59 -2.08 51.31
C MET A 1 32.65 -3.59 51.17
N LYS A 2 31.79 -4.17 50.31
CA LYS A 2 32.09 -5.22 49.31
C LYS A 2 30.81 -6.01 48.95
N LYS A 3 30.13 -5.50 47.92
CA LYS A 3 29.55 -6.21 46.76
C LYS A 3 28.71 -7.48 46.99
N ALA A 4 27.40 -7.38 46.73
CA ALA A 4 26.66 -8.18 45.75
C ALA A 4 25.21 -7.61 45.70
N ILE A 5 24.73 -6.96 44.63
CA ILE A 5 24.21 -7.57 43.38
C ILE A 5 22.98 -8.43 43.74
N LEU A 6 21.74 -8.23 43.29
CA LEU A 6 21.16 -7.51 42.14
C LEU A 6 19.62 -7.59 42.26
N LEU A 7 18.97 -6.54 41.75
CA LEU A 7 17.56 -6.36 41.43
C LEU A 7 16.83 -7.61 40.88
N LEU A 8 15.69 -7.98 41.48
CA LEU A 8 14.66 -8.79 40.81
C LEU A 8 13.28 -8.57 41.47
N VAL A 9 12.77 -7.33 41.39
CA VAL A 9 11.39 -6.99 41.77
C VAL A 9 10.63 -6.56 40.53
N ILE A 10 9.84 -7.49 40.00
CA ILE A 10 8.41 -7.33 39.66
C ILE A 10 8.01 -5.94 39.18
N ALA A 11 7.83 -5.78 37.87
CA ALA A 11 6.73 -5.01 37.26
C ALA A 11 6.95 -4.88 35.74
N ILE A 12 6.60 -5.90 34.96
CA ILE A 12 6.18 -5.69 33.57
C ILE A 12 4.89 -6.47 33.36
N SER A 13 3.83 -5.89 33.91
CA SER A 13 2.46 -6.10 33.49
C SER A 13 2.27 -5.51 32.09
N GLY A 14 1.84 -6.34 31.15
CA GLY A 14 0.94 -5.95 30.07
C GLY A 14 1.52 -5.10 28.94
N VAL A 15 2.28 -5.71 28.03
CA VAL A 15 2.14 -5.39 26.61
C VAL A 15 1.78 -6.69 25.90
N LEU A 16 0.49 -6.86 25.63
CA LEU A 16 -0.01 -7.83 24.67
C LEU A 16 0.47 -7.40 23.27
N ALA A 17 1.73 -7.68 22.95
CA ALA A 17 2.15 -7.75 21.57
C ALA A 17 1.56 -9.05 21.00
N VAL A 18 0.31 -8.99 20.57
CA VAL A 18 -0.28 -9.96 19.66
C VAL A 18 0.44 -9.80 18.32
N GLN A 19 1.64 -10.37 18.22
CA GLN A 19 2.29 -10.66 16.94
C GLN A 19 1.66 -11.96 16.46
N ALA A 20 0.49 -11.85 15.83
CA ALA A 20 -0.19 -12.96 15.20
C ALA A 20 0.64 -13.46 14.00
N GLN A 21 1.29 -14.60 14.20
CA GLN A 21 1.55 -15.68 13.24
C GLN A 21 2.16 -15.33 11.86
N GLY A 22 3.39 -15.81 11.65
CA GLY A 22 3.73 -16.60 10.45
C GLY A 22 4.39 -15.89 9.26
N GLY A 23 5.72 -16.10 9.13
CA GLY A 23 6.39 -16.23 7.83
C GLY A 23 6.54 -14.98 6.96
N GLY A 24 7.64 -14.24 7.13
CA GLY A 24 8.24 -13.41 6.07
C GLY A 24 7.35 -12.36 5.39
N GLY A 25 6.37 -11.81 6.10
CA GLY A 25 5.37 -10.91 5.52
C GLY A 25 5.89 -9.48 5.38
N TYR A 26 5.95 -8.96 4.15
CA TYR A 26 5.96 -7.52 3.92
C TYR A 26 4.77 -6.89 4.66
N GLN A 27 5.06 -6.03 5.64
CA GLN A 27 4.03 -5.26 6.33
C GLN A 27 3.24 -4.49 5.28
N ARG A 28 1.91 -4.69 5.25
CA ARG A 28 1.04 -3.90 4.38
C ARG A 28 1.15 -2.44 4.81
N ARG A 29 1.49 -1.56 3.87
CA ARG A 29 1.53 -0.11 4.07
C ARG A 29 0.13 0.41 4.33
N THR A 30 -0.01 1.40 5.21
CA THR A 30 -1.30 2.04 5.47
C THR A 30 -1.73 2.91 4.27
N PRO A 31 -3.03 3.25 4.14
CA PRO A 31 -3.49 4.20 3.12
C PRO A 31 -2.72 5.53 3.14
N GLU A 32 -2.37 6.03 4.32
CA GLU A 32 -1.65 7.28 4.51
C GLU A 32 -0.20 7.19 4.05
N GLU A 33 0.48 6.07 4.30
CA GLU A 33 1.82 5.81 3.77
C GLU A 33 1.81 5.70 2.24
N ARG A 34 0.78 5.05 1.69
CA ARG A 34 0.58 4.95 0.24
C ARG A 34 0.28 6.29 -0.39
N LEU A 35 -0.48 7.14 0.30
CA LEU A 35 -0.72 8.52 -0.09
C LEU A 35 0.59 9.31 -0.15
N LYS A 36 1.44 9.24 0.87
CA LYS A 36 2.74 9.94 0.86
C LYS A 36 3.59 9.60 -0.37
N MET A 37 3.69 8.31 -0.71
CA MET A 37 4.47 7.88 -1.88
C MET A 37 3.92 8.37 -3.21
N VAL A 38 2.60 8.43 -3.39
CA VAL A 38 2.04 8.97 -4.63
C VAL A 38 2.20 10.49 -4.67
N LYS A 39 2.09 11.18 -3.52
CA LYS A 39 2.32 12.63 -3.45
C LYS A 39 3.72 13.02 -3.93
N GLU A 40 4.74 12.24 -3.59
CA GLU A 40 6.10 12.46 -4.09
C GLU A 40 6.18 12.45 -5.62
N LYS A 41 5.36 11.62 -6.28
CA LYS A 41 5.29 11.55 -7.75
C LYS A 41 4.39 12.64 -8.35
N LEU A 42 3.39 13.12 -7.62
CA LEU A 42 2.46 14.17 -8.09
C LEU A 42 3.12 15.56 -8.12
N VAL A 43 4.26 15.76 -7.45
CA VAL A 43 5.03 17.01 -7.51
C VAL A 43 5.29 17.43 -8.98
N ASP A 44 5.50 16.46 -9.87
CA ASP A 44 5.71 16.67 -11.30
C ASP A 44 4.54 17.35 -12.02
N LEU A 45 3.33 17.35 -11.46
CA LEU A 45 2.15 18.01 -12.03
C LEU A 45 2.04 19.48 -11.64
N ASN A 46 2.88 19.97 -10.71
CA ASN A 46 2.85 21.33 -10.18
C ASN A 46 1.42 21.76 -9.78
N LEU A 47 0.73 20.91 -9.02
CA LEU A 47 -0.64 21.13 -8.59
C LEU A 47 -0.74 22.35 -7.67
N ASP A 48 -1.78 23.16 -7.81
CA ASP A 48 -2.08 24.20 -6.83
C ASP A 48 -2.54 23.59 -5.48
N LYS A 49 -2.70 24.44 -4.45
CA LYS A 49 -3.11 23.97 -3.11
C LYS A 49 -4.48 23.27 -3.11
N GLY A 50 -5.43 23.77 -3.90
CA GLY A 50 -6.77 23.21 -4.02
C GLY A 50 -6.75 21.88 -4.78
N GLN A 51 -6.01 21.82 -5.88
CA GLN A 51 -5.80 20.58 -6.63
C GLN A 51 -5.11 19.52 -5.78
N THR A 52 -4.09 19.90 -5.02
CA THR A 52 -3.36 19.01 -4.10
C THR A 52 -4.30 18.41 -3.06
N ALA A 53 -5.07 19.25 -2.36
CA ALA A 53 -5.98 18.77 -1.31
C ALA A 53 -7.07 17.82 -1.85
N LYS A 54 -7.64 18.14 -3.03
CA LYS A 54 -8.65 17.28 -3.67
C LYS A 54 -8.04 15.97 -4.17
N SER A 55 -6.81 16.00 -4.68
CA SER A 55 -6.08 14.82 -5.12
C SER A 55 -5.77 13.90 -3.94
N ASP A 56 -5.30 14.46 -2.83
CA ASP A 56 -5.05 13.71 -1.60
C ASP A 56 -6.29 12.95 -1.14
N SER A 57 -7.46 13.60 -1.15
CA SER A 57 -8.73 12.96 -0.85
C SER A 57 -9.06 11.83 -1.82
N ALA A 58 -8.90 12.06 -3.13
CA ALA A 58 -9.20 11.06 -4.15
C ALA A 58 -8.32 9.80 -4.01
N PHE A 59 -7.02 9.97 -3.73
CA PHE A 59 -6.10 8.86 -3.49
C PHE A 59 -6.35 8.16 -2.15
N LEU A 60 -6.66 8.91 -1.08
CA LEU A 60 -6.95 8.31 0.22
C LEU A 60 -8.21 7.45 0.18
N ASP A 61 -9.28 7.94 -0.47
CA ASP A 61 -10.51 7.18 -0.70
C ASP A 61 -10.21 5.89 -1.49
N TYR A 62 -9.42 6.01 -2.55
CA TYR A 62 -9.01 4.88 -3.39
C TYR A 62 -8.27 3.82 -2.56
N TYR A 63 -7.26 4.19 -1.77
CA TYR A 63 -6.49 3.24 -0.98
C TYR A 63 -7.32 2.59 0.14
N LYS A 64 -8.19 3.36 0.82
CA LYS A 64 -9.11 2.79 1.80
C LYS A 64 -10.08 1.78 1.17
N ALA A 65 -10.58 2.06 -0.03
CA ALA A 65 -11.44 1.14 -0.75
C ALA A 65 -10.69 -0.12 -1.21
N GLN A 66 -9.43 0.01 -1.62
CA GLN A 66 -8.59 -1.15 -1.91
C GLN A 66 -8.40 -2.05 -0.68
N ASP A 67 -8.11 -1.45 0.48
CA ASP A 67 -7.88 -2.22 1.70
C ASP A 67 -9.13 -3.02 2.10
N LYS A 68 -10.32 -2.42 2.00
CA LYS A 68 -11.60 -3.13 2.20
C LYS A 68 -11.75 -4.35 1.29
N ILE A 69 -11.42 -4.23 0.01
CA ILE A 69 -11.45 -5.39 -0.91
C ILE A 69 -10.54 -6.49 -0.38
N PHE A 70 -9.31 -6.16 0.03
CA PHE A 70 -8.39 -7.18 0.52
C PHE A 70 -8.78 -7.76 1.88
N GLU A 71 -9.48 -7.01 2.72
CA GLU A 71 -10.05 -7.49 3.99
C GLU A 71 -11.21 -8.47 3.74
N GLU A 72 -12.17 -8.10 2.88
CA GLU A 72 -13.28 -8.96 2.47
C GLU A 72 -12.79 -10.30 1.91
N MET A 73 -11.77 -10.26 1.06
CA MET A 73 -11.18 -11.46 0.45
C MET A 73 -10.45 -12.34 1.48
N ARG A 74 -9.87 -11.76 2.53
CA ARG A 74 -9.25 -12.53 3.63
C ARG A 74 -10.32 -13.17 4.52
N ALA A 75 -11.43 -12.47 4.76
CA ALA A 75 -12.54 -12.96 5.57
C ALA A 75 -13.30 -14.12 4.90
N GLY A 76 -13.27 -14.21 3.56
CA GLY A 76 -13.98 -15.23 2.79
C GLY A 76 -13.46 -16.67 2.91
N GLY A 77 -12.37 -16.93 3.65
CA GLY A 77 -11.92 -18.28 4.01
C GLY A 77 -11.38 -19.17 2.86
N GLY A 78 -11.35 -18.67 1.62
CA GLY A 78 -10.90 -19.37 0.42
C GLY A 78 -9.74 -18.68 -0.31
N ALA A 79 -9.18 -19.35 -1.32
CA ALA A 79 -8.20 -18.75 -2.20
C ALA A 79 -8.83 -17.53 -2.92
N PRO A 80 -8.18 -16.35 -2.91
CA PRO A 80 -8.78 -15.16 -3.46
C PRO A 80 -8.95 -15.27 -4.98
N ASP A 81 -10.17 -15.05 -5.46
CA ASP A 81 -10.45 -14.85 -6.89
C ASP A 81 -9.68 -13.63 -7.38
N ARG A 82 -8.61 -13.90 -8.14
CA ARG A 82 -7.68 -12.88 -8.61
C ARG A 82 -8.28 -12.01 -9.70
N ASP A 83 -9.19 -12.56 -10.50
CA ASP A 83 -9.82 -11.82 -11.59
C ASP A 83 -10.87 -10.87 -11.03
N ALA A 84 -11.67 -11.33 -10.06
CA ALA A 84 -12.61 -10.48 -9.35
C ALA A 84 -11.90 -9.34 -8.59
N ILE A 85 -10.77 -9.62 -7.92
CA ILE A 85 -9.95 -8.56 -7.29
C ILE A 85 -9.48 -7.58 -8.35
N ARG A 86 -8.92 -8.07 -9.45
CA ARG A 86 -8.37 -7.21 -10.50
C ARG A 86 -9.44 -6.29 -11.09
N GLU A 87 -10.64 -6.82 -11.34
CA GLU A 87 -11.77 -6.05 -11.85
C GLU A 87 -12.19 -4.96 -10.86
N LYS A 88 -12.41 -5.31 -9.57
CA LYS A 88 -12.76 -4.33 -8.53
C LYS A 88 -11.70 -3.24 -8.40
N ILE A 89 -10.41 -3.60 -8.45
CA ILE A 89 -9.30 -2.64 -8.36
C ILE A 89 -9.25 -1.74 -9.61
N MET A 90 -9.46 -2.29 -10.81
CA MET A 90 -9.53 -1.49 -12.04
C MET A 90 -10.70 -0.51 -12.00
N LYS A 91 -11.86 -0.93 -11.49
CA LYS A 91 -13.01 -0.05 -11.29
C LYS A 91 -12.69 1.11 -10.35
N LEU A 92 -12.12 0.82 -9.18
CA LEU A 92 -11.70 1.86 -8.23
C LEU A 92 -10.67 2.84 -8.83
N ALA A 93 -9.76 2.35 -9.68
CA ALA A 93 -8.80 3.20 -10.36
C ALA A 93 -9.48 4.12 -11.38
N GLY A 94 -10.50 3.61 -12.10
CA GLY A 94 -11.35 4.41 -12.98
C GLY A 94 -12.09 5.50 -12.21
N ASP A 95 -12.75 5.17 -11.10
CA ASP A 95 -13.47 6.13 -10.26
C ASP A 95 -12.54 7.25 -9.73
N ARG A 96 -11.31 6.88 -9.34
CA ARG A 96 -10.28 7.85 -8.97
C ARG A 96 -9.91 8.75 -10.15
N ASP A 97 -9.67 8.18 -11.33
CA ASP A 97 -9.29 8.95 -12.50
C ASP A 97 -10.40 9.91 -12.95
N GLU A 98 -11.67 9.53 -12.83
CA GLU A 98 -12.80 10.43 -13.06
C GLU A 98 -12.81 11.61 -12.09
N LYS A 99 -12.49 11.38 -10.80
CA LYS A 99 -12.31 12.47 -9.84
C LYS A 99 -11.14 13.37 -10.25
N LEU A 100 -9.98 12.79 -10.60
CA LEU A 100 -8.78 13.54 -10.98
C LEU A 100 -9.00 14.37 -12.26
N LYS A 101 -9.73 13.85 -13.26
CA LYS A 101 -10.06 14.58 -14.49
C LYS A 101 -10.86 15.87 -14.23
N LYS A 102 -11.66 15.90 -13.17
CA LYS A 102 -12.42 17.10 -12.75
C LYS A 102 -11.57 18.10 -11.95
N ILE A 103 -10.40 17.67 -11.45
CA ILE A 103 -9.50 18.47 -10.61
C ILE A 103 -8.36 19.05 -11.44
N TYR A 104 -7.84 18.28 -12.39
CA TYR A 104 -6.67 18.61 -13.20
C TYR A 104 -7.05 19.35 -14.48
N THR A 105 -6.09 20.12 -15.01
CA THR A 105 -6.15 20.55 -16.41
C THR A 105 -5.95 19.34 -17.34
N ASP A 106 -6.30 19.49 -18.62
CA ASP A 106 -6.10 18.42 -19.60
C ASP A 106 -4.63 17.98 -19.70
N GLU A 107 -3.69 18.93 -19.64
CA GLU A 107 -2.25 18.64 -19.67
C GLU A 107 -1.77 17.88 -18.43
N GLN A 108 -2.22 18.29 -17.24
CA GLN A 108 -1.90 17.62 -15.98
C GLN A 108 -2.49 16.20 -15.97
N PHE A 109 -3.73 16.03 -16.44
CA PHE A 109 -4.38 14.73 -16.51
C PHE A 109 -3.71 13.82 -17.54
N LYS A 110 -3.29 14.36 -18.69
CA LYS A 110 -2.52 13.61 -19.69
C LYS A 110 -1.19 13.11 -19.09
N LYS A 111 -0.42 13.99 -18.44
CA LYS A 111 0.84 13.61 -17.76
C LYS A 111 0.62 12.58 -16.64
N TRP A 112 -0.49 12.70 -15.91
CA TRP A 112 -0.91 11.69 -14.94
C TRP A 112 -1.06 10.31 -15.60
N LYS A 113 -1.84 10.20 -16.69
CA LYS A 113 -2.14 8.92 -17.34
C LYS A 113 -0.94 8.30 -18.06
N GLU A 114 -0.11 9.11 -18.69
CA GLU A 114 1.01 8.63 -19.52
C GLU A 114 2.25 8.29 -18.70
N THR A 115 2.51 9.04 -17.62
CA THR A 115 3.79 8.96 -16.90
C THR A 115 3.64 8.52 -15.45
N ILE A 116 2.76 9.19 -14.70
CA ILE A 116 2.73 9.04 -13.24
C ILE A 116 1.99 7.77 -12.83
N GLU A 117 0.77 7.56 -13.33
CA GLU A 117 -0.03 6.37 -12.99
C GLU A 117 0.73 5.07 -13.28
N PRO A 118 1.34 4.87 -14.47
CA PRO A 118 2.11 3.67 -14.75
C PRO A 118 3.28 3.47 -13.77
N ALA A 119 3.92 4.54 -13.33
CA ALA A 119 5.02 4.51 -12.37
C ALA A 119 4.57 4.32 -10.90
N THR A 120 3.27 4.40 -10.60
CA THR A 120 2.70 4.10 -9.27
C THR A 120 2.23 2.66 -9.14
N ARG A 121 2.04 1.97 -10.27
CA ARG A 121 1.68 0.55 -10.27
C ARG A 121 2.89 -0.24 -9.77
N PRO A 122 2.68 -1.32 -8.98
CA PRO A 122 3.75 -2.24 -8.68
C PRO A 122 4.31 -2.69 -10.02
N GLN A 123 5.56 -2.32 -10.31
CA GLN A 123 6.27 -2.94 -11.42
C GLN A 123 6.19 -4.43 -11.14
N ARG A 124 5.66 -5.20 -12.11
CA ARG A 124 5.73 -6.65 -12.07
C ARG A 124 7.21 -6.95 -11.94
N GLY A 125 7.67 -7.17 -10.71
CA GLY A 125 9.04 -7.54 -10.44
C GLY A 125 9.33 -8.70 -11.36
N GLY A 126 10.38 -8.56 -12.17
CA GLY A 126 10.82 -9.60 -13.08
C GLY A 126 10.81 -10.91 -12.32
N GLY A 127 9.88 -11.79 -12.68
CA GLY A 127 9.84 -13.15 -12.20
C GLY A 127 11.10 -13.81 -12.71
N GLY A 128 12.13 -13.85 -11.88
CA GLY A 128 13.45 -14.25 -12.31
C GLY A 128 14.47 -14.29 -11.18
N ARG A 129 14.09 -14.84 -10.02
CA ARG A 129 15.01 -15.47 -9.05
C ARG A 129 14.20 -16.12 -7.94
N GLY A 130 13.56 -17.22 -8.30
CA GLY A 130 12.87 -18.12 -7.40
C GLY A 130 12.48 -19.36 -8.16
N GLY A 131 13.43 -20.29 -8.34
CA GLY A 131 13.17 -21.53 -9.07
C GLY A 131 14.39 -22.46 -9.18
N ASN A 132 14.63 -23.22 -8.10
CA ASN A 132 14.91 -24.66 -8.09
C ASN A 132 16.18 -25.25 -8.77
N GLY A 133 16.77 -26.24 -8.06
CA GLY A 133 17.76 -27.20 -8.56
C GLY A 133 19.10 -27.03 -7.84
N GLY A 134 19.39 -27.68 -6.72
CA GLY A 134 19.26 -29.13 -6.59
C GLY A 134 20.23 -29.81 -7.56
N GLY A 135 21.53 -29.58 -7.41
CA GLY A 135 22.59 -30.10 -8.28
C GLY A 135 23.69 -30.76 -7.46
N ASN A 136 23.60 -32.07 -7.40
CA ASN A 136 24.53 -33.04 -6.83
C ASN A 136 25.99 -32.81 -7.24
N ASN A 137 26.92 -32.76 -6.28
CA ASN A 137 28.26 -33.35 -6.38
C ASN A 137 28.80 -33.70 -4.98
#